data_AF-A0AAV9W030-F1
#
_entry.id   AF-A0AAV9W030-F1
#
_cell.length_a   1.000
_cell.length_b   1.000
_cell.length_c   1.000
_cell.angle_alpha   90.00
_cell.angle_beta   90.00
_cell.angle_gamma   90.00
#
_symmetry.space_group_name_H-M   'P 1'
#
loop_
_entity.id
_entity.type
_entity.pdbx_description
1 polymer ?
#
loop_
_entity_poly.entity_id
_entity_poly.type
_entity_poly.pdbx_seq_one_letter_code
_entity_poly.pdbx_strand_id
1 'polypeptide(L)'
;MAAIGSLVFCTDCGNLLDRSVGQDKIKCNVCGCVNKDTSSKTVVTHSNPDAFPSALKQKHSTGQNLAPEEVGGQAEIDTPCPKYNTNN
;
A
#
# COMPACT_ATOMS: atom_id res chain seq x y z
N MET A 1 1.43 -16.60 23.62
CA MET A 1 0.61 -16.41 22.41
C MET A 1 1.40 -15.56 21.44
N ALA A 2 1.62 -16.01 20.19
CA ALA A 2 2.30 -15.23 19.15
C ALA A 2 1.57 -15.41 17.79
N ALA A 3 0.34 -14.90 17.69
CA ALA A 3 -0.45 -14.93 16.46
C ALA A 3 -0.61 -13.50 15.91
N ILE A 4 0.00 -13.23 14.76
CA ILE A 4 0.01 -11.93 14.08
C ILE A 4 -0.76 -12.07 12.76
N GLY A 5 -1.89 -11.37 12.64
CA GLY A 5 -2.78 -11.53 11.49
C GLY A 5 -3.27 -12.96 11.33
N SER A 6 -3.01 -13.57 10.18
CA SER A 6 -3.33 -14.97 9.85
C SER A 6 -2.23 -15.97 10.18
N LEU A 7 -1.06 -15.52 10.67
CA LEU A 7 0.11 -16.35 10.88
C LEU A 7 0.24 -16.75 12.37
N VAL A 8 0.63 -17.99 12.63
CA VAL A 8 0.83 -18.53 13.98
C VAL A 8 2.29 -18.97 14.13
N PHE A 9 2.94 -18.49 15.19
CA PHE A 9 4.33 -18.86 15.51
C PHE A 9 4.38 -19.76 16.74
N CYS A 10 5.37 -20.65 16.76
CA CYS A 10 5.70 -21.46 17.93
C CYS A 10 6.21 -20.56 19.05
N THR A 11 5.66 -20.72 20.26
CA THR A 11 6.06 -19.90 21.42
C THR A 11 7.45 -20.23 21.95
N ASP A 12 7.99 -21.41 21.61
CA ASP A 12 9.26 -21.89 22.17
C ASP A 12 10.45 -21.58 21.26
N CYS A 13 10.31 -21.83 19.95
CA CYS A 13 11.42 -21.67 18.99
C CYS A 13 11.19 -20.58 17.93
N GLY A 14 10.02 -19.94 17.92
CA GLY A 14 9.72 -18.89 16.94
C GLY A 14 9.44 -19.37 15.51
N ASN A 15 9.42 -20.69 15.26
CA ASN A 15 9.11 -21.23 13.94
C ASN A 15 7.67 -20.92 13.52
N LEU A 16 7.47 -20.64 12.22
CA LEU A 16 6.14 -20.49 11.64
C LEU A 16 5.44 -21.87 11.61
N LEU A 17 4.22 -21.92 12.13
CA LEU A 17 3.44 -23.16 12.20
C LEU A 17 2.47 -23.25 11.02
N ASP A 18 2.33 -24.45 10.46
CA ASP A 18 1.36 -24.74 9.41
C ASP A 18 -0.06 -24.61 9.96
N ARG A 19 -0.94 -23.97 9.20
CA ARG A 19 -2.34 -23.79 9.59
C ARG A 19 -3.05 -25.14 9.62
N SER A 20 -3.59 -25.52 10.78
CA SER A 20 -4.50 -26.67 10.85
C SER A 20 -5.90 -26.27 10.41
N VAL A 21 -6.50 -27.09 9.54
CA VAL A 21 -7.93 -26.95 9.20
C VAL A 21 -8.71 -27.88 10.13
N GLY A 22 -9.41 -27.31 11.10
CA GLY A 22 -10.32 -28.05 11.99
C GLY A 22 -9.67 -28.76 13.18
N GLN A 23 -8.41 -28.45 13.51
CA GLN A 23 -7.75 -28.95 14.73
C GLN A 23 -7.36 -27.78 15.64
N ASP A 24 -7.53 -27.94 16.95
CA ASP A 24 -7.22 -26.89 17.93
C ASP A 24 -5.73 -26.85 18.33
N LYS A 25 -4.91 -27.76 17.81
CA LYS A 25 -3.52 -27.97 18.22
C LYS A 25 -2.63 -28.22 17.01
N ILE A 26 -1.50 -27.51 16.96
CA ILE A 26 -0.48 -27.63 15.92
C ILE A 26 0.84 -28.05 16.56
N LYS A 27 1.46 -29.11 16.03
CA LYS A 27 2.80 -29.55 16.45
C LYS A 27 3.87 -28.79 15.68
N CYS A 28 4.86 -28.28 16.39
CA CYS A 28 6.01 -27.64 15.75
C CYS A 28 6.95 -28.71 15.15
N ASN A 29 7.31 -28.56 13.88
CA ASN A 29 8.24 -29.46 13.19
C ASN A 29 9.70 -29.28 13.63
N VAL A 30 10.03 -28.16 14.29
CA VAL A 30 11.40 -27.83 14.72
C VAL A 30 11.67 -28.29 16.14
N CYS A 31 10.89 -27.82 17.12
CA CYS A 31 11.10 -28.17 18.53
C CYS A 31 10.18 -29.29 19.05
N GLY A 32 9.19 -29.73 18.27
CA GLY A 32 8.25 -30.77 18.67
C GLY A 32 7.13 -30.33 19.62
N CYS A 33 7.16 -29.10 20.13
CA CYS A 33 6.14 -28.58 21.05
C CYS A 33 4.76 -28.47 20.40
N VAL A 34 3.71 -28.70 21.19
CA VAL A 34 2.32 -28.57 20.76
C VAL A 34 1.81 -27.19 21.13
N ASN A 35 1.41 -26.41 20.13
CA ASN A 35 0.90 -25.06 20.26
C ASN A 35 -0.61 -25.06 19.96
N LYS A 36 -1.35 -24.11 20.54
CA LYS A 36 -2.79 -23.96 20.27
C LYS A 36 -3.00 -23.27 18.92
N ASP A 37 -3.86 -23.81 18.07
CA ASP A 37 -4.26 -23.14 16.84
C ASP A 37 -5.08 -21.88 17.18
N THR A 38 -4.59 -20.73 16.73
CA THR A 38 -5.26 -19.43 16.84
C THR A 38 -5.39 -18.77 15.47
N SER A 39 -5.31 -19.55 14.39
CA SER A 39 -5.31 -19.08 13.00
C SER A 39 -6.67 -18.59 12.51
N SER A 40 -7.76 -18.76 13.27
CA SER A 40 -9.14 -18.41 12.89
C SER A 40 -9.44 -16.90 12.90
N LYS A 41 -8.43 -16.04 12.78
CA LYS A 41 -8.61 -14.58 12.71
C LYS A 41 -8.94 -14.15 11.29
N THR A 42 -9.98 -13.33 11.14
CA THR A 42 -10.30 -12.66 9.87
C THR A 42 -9.31 -11.54 9.61
N VAL A 43 -8.65 -11.57 8.45
CA VAL A 43 -7.75 -10.49 8.01
C VAL A 43 -8.49 -9.61 7.01
N VAL A 44 -8.65 -8.33 7.35
CA VAL A 44 -9.22 -7.33 6.45
C VAL A 44 -8.08 -6.71 5.64
N THR A 45 -8.17 -6.79 4.32
CA THR A 45 -7.21 -6.18 3.41
C THR A 45 -7.89 -5.10 2.58
N HIS A 46 -7.16 -4.03 2.30
CA HIS A 46 -7.59 -2.97 1.41
C HIS A 46 -6.54 -2.84 0.30
N SER A 47 -7.00 -2.56 -0.92
CA SER A 47 -6.10 -2.21 -2.01
C SER A 47 -5.34 -0.93 -1.66
N ASN A 48 -4.07 -0.86 -2.08
CA ASN A 48 -3.31 0.39 -1.99
C ASN A 48 -4.10 1.53 -2.70
N PRO A 49 -4.20 2.73 -2.11
CA PRO A 49 -4.92 3.85 -2.71
C PRO A 49 -4.47 4.18 -4.14
N ASP A 50 -3.20 3.95 -4.48
CA ASP A 50 -2.63 4.22 -5.80
C ASP A 50 -2.60 3.00 -6.73
N ALA A 51 -3.12 1.84 -6.29
CA ALA A 51 -3.18 0.63 -7.13
C ALA A 51 -4.04 0.81 -8.40
N PHE A 52 -4.95 1.80 -8.39
CA PHE A 52 -5.91 2.05 -9.47
C PHE A 52 -5.95 3.54 -9.84
N PRO A 53 -4.92 4.04 -10.57
CA PRO A 53 -4.92 5.42 -11.05
C PRO A 53 -6.00 5.58 -12.13
N SER A 54 -6.94 6.50 -11.92
CA SER A 54 -8.01 6.79 -12.88
C SER A 54 -8.44 8.25 -12.81
N ALA A 55 -8.98 8.76 -13.93
CA ALA A 55 -9.53 10.11 -13.98
C ALA A 55 -10.69 10.31 -12.99
N LEU A 56 -11.50 9.28 -12.74
CA LEU A 56 -12.53 9.30 -11.70
C LEU A 56 -11.92 9.48 -10.32
N LYS A 57 -10.88 8.71 -9.98
CA LYS A 57 -10.20 8.83 -8.69
C LYS A 57 -9.54 10.18 -8.50
N GLN A 58 -8.92 10.72 -9.54
CA GLN A 58 -8.35 12.08 -9.55
C GLN A 58 -9.42 13.14 -9.24
N LYS A 59 -10.64 13.00 -9.78
CA LYS A 59 -11.77 13.90 -9.49
C LYS A 59 -12.30 13.78 -8.07
N HIS A 60 -12.12 12.63 -7.42
CA HIS A 60 -12.51 12.42 -6.02
C HIS A 60 -11.43 12.88 -5.02
N SER A 61 -10.19 13.11 -5.46
CA SER A 61 -9.12 13.62 -4.61
C SER A 61 -9.29 15.12 -4.36
N THR A 62 -9.00 15.56 -3.13
CA THR A 62 -9.18 16.96 -2.67
C THR A 62 -8.14 17.94 -3.24
N GLY A 63 -7.25 17.49 -4.14
CA GLY A 63 -6.22 18.32 -4.77
C GLY A 63 -6.65 18.82 -6.16
N GLN A 64 -6.22 20.02 -6.54
CA GLN A 64 -6.41 20.52 -7.91
C GLN A 64 -5.52 19.69 -8.85
N ASN A 65 -6.15 18.96 -9.78
CA ASN A 65 -5.46 18.42 -10.94
C ASN A 65 -5.35 19.55 -11.96
N LEU A 66 -4.30 20.35 -11.86
CA LEU A 66 -4.05 21.43 -12.82
C LEU A 66 -3.88 20.82 -14.21
N ALA A 67 -4.70 21.23 -15.17
CA ALA A 67 -4.43 20.92 -16.56
C ALA A 67 -3.14 21.66 -16.99
N PRO A 68 -2.33 21.11 -17.91
CA PRO A 68 -1.12 21.80 -18.40
C PRO A 68 -1.40 23.20 -18.94
N GLU A 69 -2.60 23.40 -19.47
CA GLU A 69 -3.15 24.65 -19.99
C GLU A 69 -3.56 25.67 -18.91
N GLU A 70 -3.75 25.24 -17.66
CA GLU A 70 -4.05 26.10 -16.50
C GLU A 70 -2.78 26.55 -15.76
N VAL A 71 -1.64 25.96 -16.09
CA VAL A 71 -0.33 26.47 -15.68
C VAL A 71 -0.01 27.67 -16.57
N GLY A 72 -0.71 28.77 -16.32
CA GLY A 72 -0.45 30.05 -16.96
C GLY A 72 1.03 30.38 -16.84
N GLY A 73 1.64 30.75 -17.97
CA GLY A 73 3.01 31.24 -18.00
C GLY A 73 3.20 32.37 -17.00
N GLN A 74 4.45 32.54 -16.56
CA GLN A 74 4.86 33.65 -15.70
C GLN A 74 4.50 34.99 -16.35
N ALA A 75 4.33 36.04 -15.54
CA ALA A 75 4.08 37.38 -16.06
C ALA A 75 5.08 37.73 -17.18
N GLU A 76 4.56 37.96 -18.38
CA GLU A 76 5.34 38.31 -19.55
C GLU A 76 5.67 39.80 -19.51
N ILE A 77 6.94 40.13 -19.76
CA ILE A 77 7.40 41.51 -19.91
C ILE A 77 7.73 41.74 -21.38
N ASP A 78 7.32 42.89 -21.91
CA ASP A 78 7.60 43.29 -23.29
C ASP A 78 9.07 43.75 -23.40
N THR A 79 9.96 42.77 -23.35
CA THR A 79 11.40 42.96 -23.58
C THR A 79 11.84 42.07 -24.73
N PRO A 80 12.50 42.63 -25.76
CA PRO A 80 12.89 41.87 -26.93
C PRO A 80 13.89 40.76 -26.55
N CYS A 81 13.60 39.53 -26.96
CA CYS A 81 14.46 38.39 -26.68
C CYS A 81 15.79 38.53 -27.45
N PRO A 82 16.96 38.43 -26.77
CA PRO A 82 18.26 38.61 -27.42
C PRO A 82 18.65 37.46 -28.36
N LYS A 83 17.94 36.32 -28.32
CA LYS A 83 18.20 35.19 -29.23
C LYS A 83 17.50 35.33 -30.58
N TYR A 84 16.31 35.92 -30.63
CA TYR A 84 15.56 36.14 -31.87
C TYR A 84 14.64 37.37 -31.71
N ASN A 85 14.77 38.34 -32.62
CA ASN A 85 13.84 39.44 -32.78
C ASN A 85 12.53 38.90 -33.39
N THR A 86 11.53 38.66 -32.57
CA THR A 86 10.13 38.58 -33.02
C THR A 86 9.21 39.10 -31.92
N ASN A 87 8.54 40.22 -32.20
CA ASN A 87 7.30 40.61 -31.55
C ASN A 87 6.15 39.98 -32.33
N ASN A 88 5.41 39.05 -31.74
CA ASN A 88 4.03 38.73 -32.11
C ASN A 88 3.33 38.10 -30.92
#